data_AF-A0A7J9F987-F1
#
_entry.id   AF-A0A7J9F987-F1
#
_cell.length_a   1.000
_cell.length_b   1.000
_cell.length_c   1.000
_cell.angle_alpha   90.00
_cell.angle_beta   90.00
_cell.angle_gamma   90.00
#
_symmetry.space_group_name_H-M   'P 1'
#
loop_
_entity.id
_entity.type
_entity.pdbx_description
1 polymer ?
#
loop_
_entity_poly.entity_id
_entity_poly.type
_entity_poly.pdbx_seq_one_letter_code
_entity_poly.pdbx_strand_id
1 'polypeptide(L)'
;MHAILDRIIMPGSIKKHGKHWKNVDYLVFNTYIWWMNTVTMKVLRGSFDRGDTEYDEIERPIAYKKVLTTWAKWVNKNVNPNRTTVFLNSMSPLHIRSLDWNNPDGIKCALETTPVLNQSMHLNVGTDRRLYVVAKNITQNTKIPVHFIDITTLSEYRKDAHTAIHTIRQGKILTPEQKADPAIYADCIHWCLPGLPDTWNEFLYTRIISRS
;
A
#
# COMPACT_ATOMS: atom_id res chain seq x y z
N MET A 1 21.05 4.94 0.07
CA MET A 1 19.75 4.84 -0.63
C MET A 1 19.26 6.27 -0.84
N HIS A 2 19.09 6.71 -2.10
CA HIS A 2 18.74 8.08 -2.45
C HIS A 2 17.22 8.25 -2.52
N ALA A 3 16.67 9.23 -1.79
CA ALA A 3 15.28 9.65 -1.95
C ALA A 3 15.18 10.60 -3.15
N ILE A 4 14.23 10.33 -4.05
CA ILE A 4 13.89 11.23 -5.15
C ILE A 4 12.57 11.90 -4.78
N LEU A 5 12.54 13.24 -4.85
CA LEU A 5 11.36 14.05 -4.52
C LEU A 5 10.28 13.89 -5.59
N ASP A 6 10.69 13.83 -6.86
CA ASP A 6 9.78 13.74 -8.00
C ASP A 6 9.60 12.30 -8.49
N ARG A 7 8.45 11.72 -8.14
CA ARG A 7 8.02 10.40 -8.64
C ARG A 7 7.08 10.59 -9.81
N ILE A 8 7.52 10.19 -11.00
CA ILE A 8 6.75 10.29 -12.24
C ILE A 8 6.35 8.89 -12.70
N ILE A 9 5.10 8.72 -13.15
CA ILE A 9 4.56 7.43 -13.62
C ILE A 9 4.16 7.45 -15.09
N MET A 10 4.19 6.28 -15.72
CA MET A 10 3.59 6.02 -17.04
C MET A 10 2.39 5.06 -16.88
N PRO A 11 1.18 5.57 -16.64
CA PRO A 11 0.03 4.74 -16.24
C PRO A 11 -0.48 3.79 -17.33
N GLY A 12 -0.06 3.99 -18.59
CA GLY A 12 -0.32 3.08 -19.71
C GLY A 12 0.75 1.98 -19.91
N SER A 13 1.84 2.00 -19.14
CA SER A 13 3.00 1.13 -19.36
C SER A 13 3.17 0.13 -18.21
N ILE A 14 2.89 -1.14 -18.51
CA ILE A 14 3.07 -2.25 -17.55
C ILE A 14 3.80 -3.46 -18.15
N LYS A 15 3.96 -3.50 -19.48
CA LYS A 15 4.43 -4.68 -20.22
C LYS A 15 5.81 -5.16 -19.76
N LYS A 16 6.73 -4.23 -19.45
CA LYS A 16 8.10 -4.57 -18.99
C LYS A 16 8.06 -5.32 -17.66
N HIS A 17 7.38 -4.76 -16.66
CA HIS A 17 7.17 -5.43 -15.37
C HIS A 17 6.41 -6.75 -15.54
N GLY A 18 5.34 -6.73 -16.32
CA GLY A 18 4.49 -7.89 -16.55
C GLY A 18 5.18 -9.08 -17.23
N LYS A 19 6.38 -8.94 -17.80
CA LYS A 19 7.15 -10.11 -18.26
C LYS A 19 7.55 -11.01 -17.09
N HIS A 20 7.82 -10.43 -15.93
CA HIS A 20 8.31 -11.15 -14.74
C HIS A 20 7.19 -11.82 -13.94
N TRP A 21 5.92 -11.51 -14.22
CA TRP A 21 4.76 -12.02 -13.48
C TRP A 21 4.08 -13.20 -14.17
N LYS A 22 4.48 -13.52 -15.40
CA LYS A 22 3.87 -14.62 -16.16
C LYS A 22 4.21 -15.97 -15.53
N ASN A 23 3.26 -16.89 -15.59
CA ASN A 23 3.41 -18.28 -15.14
C ASN A 23 3.67 -18.45 -13.63
N VAL A 24 3.50 -17.40 -12.83
CA VAL A 24 3.49 -17.48 -11.37
C VAL A 24 2.14 -18.05 -10.93
N ASP A 25 2.14 -19.01 -9.99
CA ASP A 25 0.91 -19.70 -9.56
C ASP A 25 0.09 -18.86 -8.56
N TYR A 26 0.74 -18.03 -7.76
CA TYR A 26 0.07 -17.08 -6.85
C TYR A 26 0.66 -15.67 -7.00
N LEU A 27 -0.14 -14.74 -7.51
CA LEU A 27 0.25 -13.33 -7.66
C LEU A 27 -0.43 -12.48 -6.60
N VAL A 28 0.35 -11.81 -5.75
CA VAL A 28 -0.15 -10.86 -4.75
C VAL A 28 0.32 -9.45 -5.11
N PHE A 29 -0.59 -8.61 -5.55
CA PHE A 29 -0.32 -7.22 -5.90
C PHE A 29 -0.70 -6.26 -4.77
N ASN A 30 0.00 -5.13 -4.66
CA ASN A 30 -0.42 -3.97 -3.89
C ASN A 30 0.18 -2.70 -4.50
N THR A 31 -0.38 -1.54 -4.17
CA THR A 31 0.24 -0.23 -4.43
C THR A 31 -0.52 0.84 -3.66
N TYR A 32 0.15 1.64 -2.81
CA TYR A 32 -0.53 2.71 -2.08
C TYR A 32 0.41 3.82 -1.58
N ILE A 33 1.40 3.49 -0.75
CA ILE A 33 2.09 4.50 0.07
C ILE A 33 2.69 5.66 -0.74
N TRP A 34 3.34 5.40 -1.88
CA TRP A 34 3.94 6.47 -2.69
C TRP A 34 2.93 7.35 -3.41
N TRP A 35 1.67 6.93 -3.53
CA TRP A 35 0.59 7.79 -4.03
C TRP A 35 0.21 8.89 -3.03
N MET A 36 0.57 8.70 -1.75
CA MET A 36 0.22 9.62 -0.66
C MET A 36 1.25 10.73 -0.46
N ASN A 37 2.41 10.68 -1.14
CA ASN A 37 3.48 11.66 -0.99
C ASN A 37 3.09 13.07 -1.47
N THR A 38 2.20 13.16 -2.45
CA THR A 38 1.78 14.42 -3.09
C THR A 38 0.26 14.43 -3.30
N VAL A 39 -0.34 15.62 -3.41
CA VAL A 39 -1.79 15.79 -3.63
C VAL A 39 -2.20 15.28 -5.02
N THR A 40 -1.39 15.60 -6.02
CA THR A 40 -1.50 15.18 -7.43
C THR A 40 -0.44 14.13 -7.76
N MET A 41 -0.59 13.47 -8.90
CA MET A 41 0.37 12.51 -9.44
C MET A 41 0.98 13.03 -10.74
N LYS A 42 2.31 12.99 -10.83
CA LYS A 42 3.04 13.37 -12.04
C LYS A 42 2.98 12.24 -13.07
N VAL A 43 2.31 12.49 -14.20
CA VAL A 43 2.09 11.54 -15.28
C VAL A 43 2.87 11.98 -16.51
N LEU A 44 3.83 11.16 -16.94
CA LEU A 44 4.65 11.45 -18.11
C LEU A 44 3.79 11.55 -19.38
N ARG A 45 4.02 12.58 -20.21
CA ARG A 45 3.35 12.76 -21.51
C ARG A 45 3.83 11.75 -22.56
N GLY A 46 5.08 11.33 -22.46
CA GLY A 46 5.75 10.45 -23.41
C GLY A 46 6.18 9.10 -22.82
N SER A 47 7.43 8.73 -23.09
CA SER A 47 8.06 7.49 -22.64
C SER A 47 9.45 7.74 -22.10
N PHE A 48 9.75 7.17 -20.93
CA PHE A 48 11.11 7.19 -20.37
C PHE A 48 12.14 6.57 -21.32
N ASP A 49 11.73 5.59 -22.14
CA ASP A 49 12.62 4.94 -23.12
C ASP A 49 13.12 5.89 -24.22
N ARG A 50 12.39 7.00 -24.46
CA ARG A 50 12.78 8.04 -25.43
C ARG A 50 13.50 9.21 -24.76
N GLY A 51 13.69 9.17 -23.45
CA GLY A 51 14.22 10.30 -22.68
C GLY A 51 13.22 11.43 -22.49
N ASP A 52 11.91 11.20 -22.67
CA ASP A 52 10.89 12.22 -22.44
C ASP A 52 10.85 12.59 -20.94
N THR A 53 10.75 13.88 -20.63
CA THR A 53 10.75 14.40 -19.25
C THR A 53 9.50 15.18 -18.88
N GLU A 54 8.74 15.68 -19.86
CA GLU A 54 7.51 16.44 -19.61
C GLU A 54 6.41 15.57 -18.97
N TYR A 55 5.77 16.11 -17.95
CA TYR A 55 4.68 15.47 -17.23
C TYR A 55 3.53 16.45 -16.95
N ASP A 56 2.34 15.90 -16.80
CA ASP A 56 1.17 16.61 -16.28
C ASP A 56 0.91 16.20 -14.82
N GLU A 57 0.34 17.10 -14.04
CA GLU A 57 -0.16 16.77 -12.71
C GLU A 57 -1.63 16.37 -12.79
N ILE A 58 -1.91 15.12 -12.41
CA ILE A 58 -3.23 14.52 -12.50
C ILE A 58 -3.74 14.21 -11.10
N GLU A 59 -5.04 14.39 -10.85
CA GLU A 59 -5.64 14.02 -9.57
C GLU A 59 -5.36 12.56 -9.22
N ARG A 60 -4.97 12.33 -7.96
CA ARG A 60 -4.54 11.01 -7.47
C ARG A 60 -5.52 9.88 -7.80
N PRO A 61 -6.85 9.99 -7.56
CA PRO A 61 -7.78 8.91 -7.88
C PRO A 61 -7.89 8.62 -9.39
N ILE A 62 -7.77 9.66 -10.23
CA ILE A 62 -7.83 9.52 -11.70
C ILE A 62 -6.59 8.76 -12.20
N ALA A 63 -5.40 9.17 -11.76
CA ALA A 63 -4.15 8.49 -12.10
C ALA A 63 -4.14 7.04 -11.60
N TYR A 64 -4.62 6.81 -10.37
CA TYR A 64 -4.72 5.49 -9.75
C TYR A 64 -5.66 4.56 -10.54
N LYS A 65 -6.84 5.07 -10.94
CA LYS A 65 -7.79 4.34 -11.80
C LYS A 65 -7.16 3.97 -13.14
N LYS A 66 -6.38 4.86 -13.76
CA LYS A 66 -5.70 4.58 -15.03
C LYS A 66 -4.66 3.48 -14.87
N VAL A 67 -3.86 3.50 -13.81
CA VAL A 67 -2.88 2.44 -13.49
C VAL A 67 -3.57 1.10 -13.28
N LEU A 68 -4.59 1.04 -12.41
CA LEU A 68 -5.27 -0.22 -12.14
C LEU A 68 -6.07 -0.75 -13.33
N THR A 69 -6.59 0.13 -14.19
CA THR A 69 -7.22 -0.30 -15.46
C THR A 69 -6.18 -0.95 -16.39
N THR A 70 -4.98 -0.38 -16.50
CA THR A 70 -3.88 -0.97 -17.27
C THR A 70 -3.44 -2.31 -16.69
N TRP A 71 -3.34 -2.41 -15.36
CA TRP A 71 -3.04 -3.67 -14.67
C TRP A 71 -4.12 -4.73 -14.91
N ALA A 72 -5.40 -4.40 -14.77
CA ALA A 72 -6.50 -5.34 -15.00
C ALA A 72 -6.53 -5.83 -16.46
N LYS A 73 -6.23 -4.96 -17.44
CA LYS A 73 -6.06 -5.37 -18.85
C LYS A 73 -4.90 -6.34 -19.03
N TRP A 74 -3.80 -6.14 -18.31
CA TRP A 74 -2.67 -7.07 -18.33
C TRP A 74 -3.06 -8.42 -17.72
N VAL A 75 -3.73 -8.43 -16.56
CA VAL A 75 -4.23 -9.64 -15.90
C VAL A 75 -5.14 -10.41 -16.85
N ASN A 76 -6.16 -9.75 -17.41
CA ASN A 76 -7.13 -10.36 -18.34
C ASN A 76 -6.48 -10.99 -19.57
N LYS A 77 -5.34 -10.45 -20.02
CA LYS A 77 -4.66 -10.92 -21.22
C LYS A 77 -3.67 -12.06 -20.96
N ASN A 78 -3.06 -12.10 -19.77
CA ASN A 78 -1.86 -12.93 -19.55
C ASN A 78 -2.04 -14.01 -18.47
N VAL A 79 -3.08 -13.92 -17.64
CA VAL A 79 -3.29 -14.86 -16.54
C VAL A 79 -4.21 -15.99 -16.99
N ASN A 80 -3.74 -17.23 -16.81
CA ASN A 80 -4.57 -18.42 -16.94
C ASN A 80 -5.22 -18.74 -15.58
N PRO A 81 -6.55 -18.61 -15.43
CA PRO A 81 -7.22 -18.81 -14.13
C PRO A 81 -7.21 -20.27 -13.66
N ASN A 82 -6.91 -21.24 -14.53
CA ASN A 82 -6.77 -22.64 -14.16
C ASN A 82 -5.39 -22.96 -13.54
N ARG A 83 -4.46 -22.00 -13.60
CA ARG A 83 -3.10 -22.14 -13.04
C ARG A 83 -2.83 -21.11 -11.96
N THR A 84 -3.18 -19.86 -12.23
CA THR A 84 -2.76 -18.72 -11.43
C THR A 84 -3.93 -18.14 -10.65
N THR A 85 -3.75 -18.00 -9.34
CA THR A 85 -4.65 -17.24 -8.47
C THR A 85 -4.09 -15.82 -8.27
N VAL A 86 -4.94 -14.81 -8.46
CA VAL A 86 -4.55 -13.39 -8.35
C VAL A 86 -5.19 -12.75 -7.13
N PHE A 87 -4.38 -12.06 -6.35
CA PHE A 87 -4.75 -11.28 -5.18
C PHE A 87 -4.39 -9.82 -5.38
N LEU A 88 -5.21 -8.92 -4.83
CA LEU A 88 -4.88 -7.51 -4.67
C LEU A 88 -5.12 -7.12 -3.21
N ASN A 89 -4.06 -6.80 -2.47
CA ASN A 89 -4.19 -6.28 -1.12
C ASN A 89 -4.73 -4.85 -1.18
N SER A 90 -5.70 -4.56 -0.32
CA SER A 90 -6.15 -3.19 -0.09
C SER A 90 -5.06 -2.37 0.62
N MET A 91 -5.34 -1.12 0.91
CA MET A 91 -4.33 -0.19 1.41
C MET A 91 -3.90 -0.47 2.84
N SER A 92 -2.58 -0.52 3.06
CA SER A 92 -1.96 -0.44 4.38
C SER A 92 -2.07 1.00 4.89
N PRO A 93 -2.70 1.24 6.05
CA PRO A 93 -2.84 2.58 6.61
C PRO A 93 -1.53 3.09 7.22
N LEU A 94 -1.54 4.35 7.64
CA LEU A 94 -0.49 5.01 8.39
C LEU A 94 -1.03 5.44 9.76
N HIS A 95 -0.16 5.62 10.74
CA HIS A 95 -0.52 6.12 12.08
C HIS A 95 0.36 7.31 12.50
N ILE A 96 0.32 8.38 11.70
CA ILE A 96 1.23 9.53 11.85
C ILE A 96 0.72 10.63 12.79
N ARG A 97 -0.51 10.54 13.29
CA ARG A 97 -1.10 11.57 14.16
C ARG A 97 -2.00 10.93 15.22
N SER A 98 -1.57 10.97 16.48
CA SER A 98 -2.25 10.30 17.58
C SER A 98 -3.63 10.88 17.92
N LEU A 99 -3.87 12.13 17.56
CA LEU A 99 -5.19 12.74 17.66
C LEU A 99 -6.24 12.01 16.82
N ASP A 100 -5.85 11.34 15.73
CA ASP A 100 -6.78 10.61 14.85
C ASP A 100 -7.46 9.43 15.57
N TRP A 101 -6.95 9.01 16.73
CA TRP A 101 -7.57 8.03 17.65
C TRP A 101 -7.75 8.57 19.07
N ASN A 102 -7.96 9.88 19.21
CA ASN A 102 -8.24 10.58 20.48
C ASN A 102 -7.13 10.48 21.55
N ASN A 103 -5.86 10.40 21.13
CA ASN A 103 -4.72 10.48 22.05
C ASN A 103 -3.89 11.75 21.80
N PRO A 104 -4.28 12.92 22.37
CA PRO A 104 -3.57 14.19 22.14
C PRO A 104 -2.14 14.20 22.72
N ASP A 105 -1.87 13.40 23.75
CA ASP A 105 -0.56 13.30 24.40
C ASP A 105 0.35 12.24 23.74
N GLY A 106 -0.15 11.56 22.72
CA GLY A 106 0.62 10.60 21.93
C GLY A 106 1.64 11.28 21.00
N ILE A 107 2.63 10.50 20.56
CA ILE A 107 3.62 10.95 19.56
C ILE A 107 3.55 10.01 18.35
N LYS A 108 2.79 10.43 17.33
CA LYS A 108 2.49 9.57 16.17
C LYS A 108 2.02 8.18 16.65
N CYS A 109 2.61 7.09 16.18
CA CYS A 109 2.39 5.72 16.66
C CYS A 109 3.34 5.29 17.79
N ALA A 110 4.34 6.10 18.18
CA ALA A 110 5.50 5.61 18.93
C ALA A 110 5.22 5.27 20.40
N LEU A 111 4.16 5.84 20.99
CA LEU A 111 3.75 5.57 22.36
C LEU A 111 2.60 4.55 22.44
N GLU A 112 2.18 4.01 21.30
CA GLU A 112 1.05 3.10 21.22
C GLU A 112 1.50 1.65 21.40
N THR A 113 0.98 0.97 22.42
CA THR A 113 1.34 -0.43 22.73
C THR A 113 0.15 -1.39 22.70
N THR A 114 -1.06 -0.84 22.50
CA THR A 114 -2.30 -1.59 22.36
C THR A 114 -3.04 -1.16 21.10
N PRO A 115 -3.78 -2.06 20.44
CA PRO A 115 -4.65 -1.68 19.34
C PRO A 115 -5.77 -0.75 19.84
N VAL A 116 -6.46 -0.11 18.91
CA VAL A 116 -7.74 0.51 19.20
C VAL A 116 -8.73 -0.60 19.56
N LEU A 117 -9.24 -0.59 20.79
CA LEU A 117 -10.17 -1.63 21.29
C LEU A 117 -11.65 -1.22 21.11
N ASN A 118 -11.93 0.08 21.07
CA ASN A 118 -13.29 0.58 20.90
C ASN A 118 -13.74 0.49 19.43
N GLN A 119 -14.43 -0.59 19.09
CA GLN A 119 -14.95 -0.84 17.74
C GLN A 119 -16.11 0.10 17.34
N SER A 120 -16.72 0.79 18.30
CA SER A 120 -17.76 1.79 18.04
C SER A 120 -17.19 3.16 17.67
N MET A 121 -15.88 3.37 17.84
CA MET A 121 -15.23 4.62 17.50
C MET A 121 -15.10 4.77 15.99
N HIS A 122 -15.52 5.92 15.46
CA HIS A 122 -15.20 6.25 14.08
C HIS A 122 -13.71 6.59 13.96
N LEU A 123 -12.94 5.67 13.39
CA LEU A 123 -11.50 5.82 13.19
C LEU A 123 -11.20 6.35 11.78
N ASN A 124 -10.43 7.43 11.69
CA ASN A 124 -9.95 7.98 10.43
C ASN A 124 -8.48 8.42 10.56
N VAL A 125 -7.57 7.54 10.17
CA VAL A 125 -6.12 7.77 10.21
C VAL A 125 -5.57 8.32 8.88
N GLY A 126 -6.43 8.94 8.07
CA GLY A 126 -6.02 9.60 6.82
C GLY A 126 -5.90 8.68 5.59
N THR A 127 -6.36 7.43 5.67
CA THR A 127 -6.42 6.54 4.52
C THR A 127 -7.32 7.12 3.43
N ASP A 128 -6.80 7.26 2.20
CA ASP A 128 -7.56 7.78 1.06
C ASP A 128 -8.53 6.72 0.52
N ARG A 129 -9.74 6.68 1.10
CA ARG A 129 -10.79 5.72 0.74
C ARG A 129 -11.24 5.80 -0.71
N ARG A 130 -10.95 6.88 -1.44
CA ARG A 130 -11.24 6.98 -2.88
C ARG A 130 -10.43 5.95 -3.68
N LEU A 131 -9.17 5.71 -3.30
CA LEU A 131 -8.29 4.72 -3.95
C LEU A 131 -8.75 3.29 -3.63
N TYR A 132 -9.30 3.07 -2.43
CA TYR A 132 -9.89 1.79 -2.01
C TYR A 132 -11.07 1.44 -2.91
N VAL A 133 -12.00 2.39 -3.09
CA VAL A 133 -13.17 2.21 -3.94
C VAL A 133 -12.75 1.93 -5.38
N VAL A 134 -11.75 2.64 -5.91
CA VAL A 134 -11.21 2.37 -7.25
C VAL A 134 -10.64 0.94 -7.33
N ALA A 135 -9.81 0.53 -6.38
CA ALA A 135 -9.22 -0.81 -6.38
C ALA A 135 -10.29 -1.91 -6.31
N LYS A 136 -11.22 -1.79 -5.36
CA LYS A 136 -12.34 -2.72 -5.17
C LYS A 136 -13.17 -2.84 -6.45
N ASN A 137 -13.58 -1.71 -7.02
CA ASN A 137 -14.39 -1.70 -8.25
C ASN A 137 -13.64 -2.35 -9.43
N ILE A 138 -12.35 -2.06 -9.61
CA ILE A 138 -11.58 -2.69 -10.68
C ILE A 138 -11.50 -4.21 -10.48
N THR A 139 -11.24 -4.68 -9.26
CA THR A 139 -11.15 -6.13 -8.99
C THR A 139 -12.48 -6.85 -9.22
N GLN A 140 -13.61 -6.23 -8.89
CA GLN A 140 -14.95 -6.79 -9.10
C GLN A 140 -15.34 -6.88 -10.58
N ASN A 141 -14.78 -6.00 -11.42
CA ASN A 141 -15.10 -5.91 -12.85
C ASN A 141 -14.03 -6.54 -13.75
N THR A 142 -13.05 -7.23 -13.19
CA THR A 142 -12.00 -7.92 -13.95
C THR A 142 -12.52 -9.28 -14.44
N LYS A 143 -12.28 -9.63 -15.71
CA LYS A 143 -12.75 -10.89 -16.31
C LYS A 143 -12.12 -12.11 -15.63
N ILE A 144 -10.84 -12.01 -15.29
CA ILE A 144 -10.14 -13.01 -14.48
C ILE A 144 -10.46 -12.73 -13.01
N PRO A 145 -10.88 -13.74 -12.23
CA PRO A 145 -11.15 -13.56 -10.81
C PRO A 145 -9.93 -12.99 -10.07
N VAL A 146 -10.15 -11.89 -9.36
CA VAL A 146 -9.16 -11.32 -8.43
C VAL A 146 -9.74 -11.35 -7.02
N HIS A 147 -8.98 -11.94 -6.10
CA HIS A 147 -9.29 -11.89 -4.69
C HIS A 147 -8.81 -10.56 -4.09
N PHE A 148 -9.75 -9.67 -3.79
CA PHE A 148 -9.45 -8.44 -3.06
C PHE A 148 -9.29 -8.75 -1.57
N ILE A 149 -8.06 -8.68 -1.05
CA ILE A 149 -7.77 -8.91 0.36
C ILE A 149 -7.97 -7.59 1.09
N ASP A 150 -9.13 -7.45 1.72
CA ASP A 150 -9.54 -6.24 2.44
C ASP A 150 -8.88 -6.17 3.82
N ILE A 151 -7.67 -5.63 3.85
CA ILE A 151 -6.86 -5.45 5.06
C ILE A 151 -7.01 -4.05 5.66
N THR A 152 -7.67 -3.11 4.99
CA THR A 152 -7.51 -1.69 5.34
C THR A 152 -8.09 -1.37 6.72
N THR A 153 -9.39 -1.62 6.92
CA THR A 153 -10.05 -1.23 8.17
C THR A 153 -9.49 -1.99 9.37
N LEU A 154 -9.26 -3.30 9.28
CA LEU A 154 -8.66 -4.06 10.38
C LEU A 154 -7.25 -3.57 10.72
N SER A 155 -6.49 -3.08 9.73
CA SER A 155 -5.15 -2.56 9.94
C SER A 155 -5.16 -1.17 10.58
N GLU A 156 -6.21 -0.37 10.39
CA GLU A 156 -6.36 0.93 11.05
C GLU A 156 -6.50 0.76 12.57
N TYR A 157 -7.05 -0.35 13.05
CA TYR A 157 -7.09 -0.61 14.50
C TYR A 157 -5.71 -0.89 15.11
N ARG A 158 -4.68 -1.14 14.31
CA ARG A 158 -3.37 -1.64 14.77
C ARG A 158 -2.32 -0.54 14.91
N LYS A 159 -2.68 0.58 15.56
CA LYS A 159 -1.75 1.68 15.88
C LYS A 159 -0.49 1.23 16.64
N ASP A 160 -0.56 0.09 17.32
CA ASP A 160 0.51 -0.56 18.10
C ASP A 160 1.55 -1.33 17.28
N ALA A 161 1.24 -1.71 16.04
CA ALA A 161 2.01 -2.74 15.33
C ALA A 161 3.14 -2.18 14.43
N HIS A 162 3.33 -0.86 14.42
CA HIS A 162 4.35 -0.22 13.60
C HIS A 162 5.76 -0.42 14.15
N THR A 163 6.76 -0.29 13.26
CA THR A 163 8.17 -0.34 13.70
C THR A 163 8.56 0.83 14.61
N ALA A 164 7.86 1.97 14.50
CA ALA A 164 8.12 3.19 15.26
C ALA A 164 9.62 3.56 15.21
N ILE A 165 10.28 3.63 16.36
CA ILE A 165 11.71 3.95 16.50
C ILE A 165 12.62 2.69 16.51
N HIS A 166 12.04 1.50 16.38
CA HIS A 166 12.74 0.21 16.39
C HIS A 166 13.06 -0.25 14.96
N THR A 167 13.59 0.67 14.15
CA THR A 167 13.84 0.46 12.72
C THR A 167 15.21 0.98 12.29
N ILE A 168 15.49 0.87 10.99
CA ILE A 168 16.69 1.38 10.35
C ILE A 168 16.40 2.68 9.59
N ARG A 169 17.38 3.58 9.55
CA ARG A 169 17.39 4.75 8.66
C ARG A 169 18.66 4.72 7.84
N GLN A 170 18.52 4.79 6.50
CA GLN A 170 19.64 4.73 5.56
C GLN A 170 20.57 3.51 5.77
N GLY A 171 20.00 2.37 6.16
CA GLY A 171 20.74 1.11 6.34
C GLY A 171 21.40 0.92 7.71
N LYS A 172 21.19 1.83 8.67
CA LYS A 172 21.71 1.70 10.05
C LYS A 172 20.58 1.78 11.07
N ILE A 173 20.71 1.06 12.18
CA ILE A 173 19.79 1.15 13.32
C ILE A 173 19.83 2.57 13.89
N LEU A 174 18.67 3.10 14.28
CA LEU A 174 18.58 4.40 14.93
C LEU A 174 19.41 4.44 16.23
N THR A 175 20.16 5.53 16.43
CA THR A 175 20.95 5.75 17.67
C THR A 175 20.03 6.04 18.87
N PRO A 176 20.52 5.93 20.12
CA PRO A 176 19.74 6.29 21.30
C PRO A 176 19.16 7.72 21.22
N GLU A 177 19.92 8.67 20.70
CA GLU A 177 19.50 10.07 20.53
C GLU A 177 18.39 10.21 19.50
N GLN A 178 18.46 9.46 18.41
CA GLN A 178 17.39 9.43 17.39
C GLN A 178 16.12 8.76 17.91
N LYS A 179 16.28 7.69 18.71
CA LYS A 179 15.16 7.00 19.36
C LYS A 179 14.46 7.88 20.41
N ALA A 180 15.20 8.79 21.06
CA ALA A 180 14.66 9.74 22.01
C ALA A 180 13.76 10.81 21.37
N ASP A 181 13.77 10.97 20.04
CA ASP A 181 12.90 11.89 19.29
C ASP A 181 11.98 11.16 18.30
N PRO A 182 10.95 10.45 18.79
CA PRO A 182 9.99 9.76 17.92
C PRO A 182 9.21 10.72 17.01
N ALA A 183 9.08 12.00 17.35
CA ALA A 183 8.37 12.97 16.51
C ALA A 183 9.06 13.11 15.14
N ILE A 184 10.39 13.03 15.11
CA ILE A 184 11.15 13.06 13.85
C ILE A 184 11.37 11.65 13.28
N TYR A 185 11.72 10.68 14.13
CA TYR A 185 12.30 9.42 13.67
C TYR A 185 11.34 8.22 13.63
N ALA A 186 10.13 8.32 14.19
CA ALA A 186 9.21 7.19 14.18
C ALA A 186 8.70 6.88 12.76
N ASP A 187 8.86 5.62 12.37
CA ASP A 187 8.25 5.02 11.18
C ASP A 187 6.89 4.44 11.53
N CYS A 188 5.84 5.18 11.18
CA CYS A 188 4.43 4.78 11.33
C CYS A 188 3.80 4.37 10.00
N ILE A 189 4.61 3.74 9.14
CA ILE A 189 4.23 3.19 7.83
C ILE A 189 4.48 1.69 7.82
N HIS A 190 5.68 1.27 8.22
CA HIS A 190 6.09 -0.14 8.21
C HIS A 190 5.72 -0.84 9.52
N TRP A 191 5.64 -2.17 9.46
CA TRP A 191 5.14 -3.03 10.52
C TRP A 191 6.24 -3.90 11.11
N CYS A 192 6.19 -4.14 12.42
CA CYS A 192 7.01 -5.17 13.05
C CYS A 192 6.67 -6.56 12.51
N LEU A 193 7.65 -7.47 12.55
CA LEU A 193 7.48 -8.90 12.32
C LEU A 193 8.09 -9.68 13.51
N PRO A 194 7.38 -10.66 14.10
CA PRO A 194 5.98 -11.01 13.84
C PRO A 194 5.03 -9.86 14.16
N GLY A 195 3.88 -9.79 13.49
CA GLY A 195 2.95 -8.67 13.61
C GLY A 195 1.78 -8.70 12.63
N LEU A 196 1.19 -7.53 12.37
CA LEU A 196 0.00 -7.38 11.54
C LEU A 196 0.11 -8.02 10.13
N PRO A 197 1.26 -7.94 9.41
CA PRO A 197 1.38 -8.61 8.12
C PRO A 197 1.19 -10.13 8.16
N ASP A 198 1.37 -10.76 9.33
CA ASP A 198 1.11 -12.19 9.50
C ASP A 198 -0.38 -12.48 9.32
N THR A 199 -1.27 -11.67 9.91
CA THR A 199 -2.72 -11.76 9.70
C THR A 199 -3.10 -11.54 8.22
N TRP A 200 -2.40 -10.66 7.51
CA TRP A 200 -2.63 -10.49 6.08
C TRP A 200 -2.31 -11.77 5.30
N ASN A 201 -1.22 -12.44 5.68
CA ASN A 201 -0.82 -13.71 5.10
C ASN A 201 -1.75 -14.86 5.51
N GLU A 202 -2.39 -14.81 6.68
CA GLU A 202 -3.43 -15.79 7.06
C GLU A 202 -4.65 -15.74 6.12
N PHE A 203 -5.03 -14.56 5.62
CA PHE A 203 -6.07 -14.46 4.59
C PHE A 203 -5.64 -15.09 3.27
N LEU A 204 -4.39 -14.88 2.87
CA LEU A 204 -3.84 -15.51 1.66
C LEU A 204 -3.80 -17.02 1.82
N TYR A 205 -3.25 -17.51 2.93
CA TYR A 205 -3.17 -18.92 3.29
C TYR A 205 -4.56 -19.57 3.22
N THR A 206 -5.54 -18.98 3.92
CA THR A 206 -6.93 -19.48 3.94
C THR A 206 -7.51 -19.60 2.52
N ARG A 207 -7.28 -18.59 1.66
CA ARG A 207 -7.77 -18.62 0.28
C ARG A 207 -7.08 -19.68 -0.56
N ILE A 208 -5.77 -19.87 -0.38
CA ILE A 208 -4.98 -20.87 -1.10
C ILE A 208 -5.45 -22.28 -0.74
N ILE A 209 -5.56 -22.59 0.55
CA ILE A 209 -5.98 -23.93 1.00
C ILE A 209 -7.45 -24.23 0.70
N SER A 210 -8.32 -23.20 0.61
CA SER A 210 -9.74 -23.38 0.28
C SER A 210 -10.02 -23.82 -1.16
N ARG A 211 -8.98 -23.83 -2.02
CA ARG A 211 -9.05 -24.29 -3.41
C ARG A 211 -8.13 -25.48 -3.69
N SER A 212 -7.47 -26.02 -2.65
CA SER A 212 -6.66 -27.23 -2.73
C SER A 212 -7.55 -28.48 -2.70
#